data_AF-A0A4Y4DQ50-F1
#
_entry.id   AF-A0A4Y4DQ50-F1
#
_cell.length_a   1.000
_cell.length_b   1.000
_cell.length_c   1.000
_cell.angle_alpha   90.00
_cell.angle_beta   90.00
_cell.angle_gamma   90.00
#
_symmetry.space_group_name_H-M   'P 1'
#
loop_
_entity.id
_entity.type
_entity.pdbx_description
1 polymer ?
#
loop_
_entity_poly.entity_id
_entity_poly.type
_entity_poly.pdbx_seq_one_letter_code
_entity_poly.pdbx_strand_id
1 'polypeptide(L)'
;MPDGSPISPADLQAALTLCWAVLRGPTSKLLAASMTYHVPKLRSEKALDVTDEQAALLVRISASTFDRRRANERKRMALRGSSHTKRGSLLKSRIPVRTWAEWDDAVLSFVEIDLIGHEGGHS
;
A
#
# COMPACT_ATOMS: atom_id res chain seq x y z
N MET A 1 -27.98 -3.25 -28.11
CA MET A 1 -26.58 -3.34 -28.59
C MET A 1 -25.76 -2.49 -27.64
N PRO A 2 -24.72 -3.00 -26.96
CA PRO A 2 -23.84 -2.11 -26.24
C PRO A 2 -23.15 -1.22 -27.27
N ASP A 3 -23.11 0.08 -26.98
CA ASP A 3 -22.48 1.05 -27.87
C ASP A 3 -20.99 0.70 -28.04
N GLY A 4 -20.50 0.80 -29.27
CA GLY A 4 -19.11 0.49 -29.60
C GLY A 4 -18.13 1.59 -29.21
N SER A 5 -18.43 2.39 -28.19
CA SER A 5 -17.48 3.42 -27.75
C SER A 5 -16.25 2.74 -27.16
N PRO A 6 -15.04 3.15 -27.56
CA PRO A 6 -13.83 2.56 -27.00
C PRO A 6 -13.80 2.79 -25.49
N ILE A 7 -13.59 1.71 -24.72
CA ILE A 7 -13.47 1.78 -23.26
C ILE A 7 -12.37 2.77 -22.91
N SER A 8 -12.74 3.90 -22.30
CA SER A 8 -11.77 4.89 -21.88
C SER A 8 -11.03 4.37 -20.65
N PRO A 9 -9.71 4.62 -20.54
CA PRO A 9 -8.96 4.36 -19.32
C PRO A 9 -9.57 5.04 -18.08
N ALA A 10 -10.33 6.12 -18.26
CA ALA A 10 -11.04 6.81 -17.18
C ALA A 10 -12.20 5.97 -16.61
N ASP A 11 -12.89 5.20 -17.46
CA ASP A 11 -14.07 4.41 -17.09
C ASP A 11 -13.71 3.29 -16.10
N LEU A 12 -12.46 2.80 -16.17
CA LEU A 12 -11.93 1.76 -15.28
C LEU A 12 -11.48 2.30 -13.92
N GLN A 13 -11.31 3.62 -13.74
CA GLN A 13 -10.68 4.18 -12.56
C GLN A 13 -11.51 3.97 -11.28
N ALA A 14 -12.84 4.12 -11.38
CA ALA A 14 -13.75 3.88 -10.26
C ALA A 14 -13.72 2.40 -9.82
N ALA A 15 -13.81 1.47 -10.78
CA ALA A 15 -13.70 0.04 -10.55
C ALA A 15 -12.36 -0.35 -9.91
N LEU A 16 -11.24 0.17 -10.42
CA LEU A 16 -9.90 -0.06 -9.85
C LEU A 16 -9.79 0.46 -8.41
N THR A 17 -10.37 1.62 -8.14
CA THR A 17 -10.37 2.22 -6.80
C THR A 17 -11.19 1.37 -5.82
N LEU A 18 -12.35 0.86 -6.25
CA LEU A 18 -13.17 -0.04 -5.45
C LEU A 18 -12.45 -1.35 -5.12
N CYS A 19 -11.93 -2.04 -6.15
CA CYS A 19 -11.18 -3.29 -5.98
C CYS A 19 -10.01 -3.11 -4.99
N TRP A 20 -9.36 -1.96 -5.05
CA TRP A 20 -8.27 -1.61 -4.17
C TRP A 20 -8.73 -1.30 -2.72
N ALA A 21 -9.82 -0.56 -2.56
CA ALA A 21 -10.36 -0.16 -1.27
C ALA A 21 -10.95 -1.34 -0.46
N VAL A 22 -11.61 -2.29 -1.13
CA VAL A 22 -12.17 -3.51 -0.48
C VAL A 22 -11.09 -4.31 0.25
N LEU A 23 -9.85 -4.26 -0.26
CA LEU A 23 -8.71 -4.94 0.34
C LEU A 23 -7.95 -4.09 1.37
N ARG A 24 -8.51 -2.96 1.81
CA ARG A 24 -7.87 -1.99 2.73
C ARG A 24 -6.54 -1.46 2.23
N GLY A 25 -6.38 -1.46 0.93
CA GLY A 25 -5.36 -0.69 0.30
C GLY A 25 -4.01 -1.35 0.03
N PRO A 26 -3.94 -2.59 -0.50
CA PRO A 26 -2.71 -3.35 -0.68
C PRO A 26 -1.74 -2.70 -1.68
N THR A 27 -0.55 -3.28 -1.77
CA THR A 27 0.43 -2.98 -2.82
C THR A 27 -0.09 -3.41 -4.20
N SER A 28 0.39 -2.75 -5.26
CA SER A 28 -0.02 -3.02 -6.63
C SER A 28 0.20 -4.45 -7.09
N LYS A 29 1.30 -5.08 -6.65
CA LYS A 29 1.61 -6.48 -6.94
C LYS A 29 0.58 -7.43 -6.32
N LEU A 30 0.25 -7.23 -5.05
CA LEU A 30 -0.75 -8.04 -4.37
C LEU A 30 -2.14 -7.84 -4.99
N LEU A 31 -2.50 -6.58 -5.29
CA LEU A 31 -3.76 -6.30 -5.96
C LEU A 31 -3.84 -6.99 -7.32
N ALA A 32 -2.84 -6.84 -8.19
CA ALA A 32 -2.82 -7.45 -9.52
C ALA A 32 -2.96 -8.98 -9.45
N ALA A 33 -2.25 -9.63 -8.53
CA ALA A 33 -2.36 -11.08 -8.31
C ALA A 33 -3.77 -11.52 -7.87
N SER A 34 -4.50 -10.63 -7.19
CA SER A 34 -5.81 -10.92 -6.62
C SER A 34 -6.98 -10.67 -7.60
N MET A 35 -6.76 -9.97 -8.72
CA MET A 35 -7.83 -9.51 -9.61
C MET A 35 -8.66 -10.64 -10.22
N THR A 36 -8.04 -11.77 -10.58
CA THR A 36 -8.73 -12.94 -11.14
C THR A 36 -9.80 -13.50 -10.21
N TYR A 37 -9.60 -13.37 -8.89
CA TYR A 37 -10.58 -13.80 -7.89
C TYR A 37 -11.56 -12.67 -7.54
N HIS A 38 -11.08 -11.45 -7.30
CA HIS A 38 -11.94 -10.37 -6.79
C HIS A 38 -12.88 -9.80 -7.83
N VAL A 39 -12.47 -9.65 -9.09
CA VAL A 39 -13.34 -9.03 -10.12
C VAL A 39 -14.61 -9.86 -10.32
N PRO A 40 -14.55 -11.20 -10.55
CA PRO A 40 -15.78 -12.00 -10.65
C PRO A 40 -16.61 -12.01 -9.36
N LYS A 41 -15.95 -12.08 -8.20
CA LYS A 41 -16.63 -12.11 -6.89
C LYS A 41 -17.43 -10.83 -6.65
N LEU A 42 -16.82 -9.67 -6.86
CA LEU A 42 -17.48 -8.37 -6.68
C LEU A 42 -18.61 -8.13 -7.70
N ARG A 43 -18.48 -8.64 -8.94
CA ARG A 43 -19.58 -8.63 -9.91
C ARG A 43 -20.75 -9.50 -9.46
N SER A 44 -20.47 -10.71 -8.95
CA SER A 44 -21.51 -11.64 -8.47
C SER A 44 -22.30 -11.08 -7.28
N GLU A 45 -21.64 -10.26 -6.46
CA GLU A 45 -22.25 -9.58 -5.31
C GLU A 45 -22.93 -8.26 -5.69
N LYS A 46 -22.92 -7.89 -6.98
CA LYS A 46 -23.40 -6.60 -7.51
C LYS A 46 -22.72 -5.38 -6.87
N ALA A 47 -21.53 -5.58 -6.30
CA ALA A 47 -20.70 -4.50 -5.76
C ALA A 47 -19.89 -3.81 -6.87
N LEU A 48 -19.64 -4.50 -7.99
CA LEU A 48 -18.91 -3.98 -9.14
C LEU A 48 -19.77 -4.08 -10.41
N ASP A 49 -20.19 -2.94 -10.94
CA ASP A 49 -20.94 -2.82 -12.19
C ASP A 49 -20.00 -2.48 -13.35
N VAL A 50 -19.65 -3.50 -14.13
CA VAL A 50 -18.74 -3.40 -15.27
C VAL A 50 -19.15 -4.39 -16.36
N THR A 51 -18.88 -4.02 -17.63
CA THR A 51 -19.06 -4.92 -18.78
C THR A 51 -18.05 -6.07 -18.74
N ASP A 52 -18.27 -7.09 -19.56
CA ASP A 52 -17.35 -8.22 -19.66
C ASP A 52 -15.98 -7.79 -20.20
N GLU A 53 -15.94 -6.86 -21.15
CA GLU A 53 -14.71 -6.29 -21.68
C GLU A 53 -13.95 -5.51 -20.60
N GLN A 54 -14.65 -4.70 -19.79
CA GLN A 54 -14.04 -3.97 -18.68
C GLN A 54 -13.50 -4.95 -17.62
N ALA A 55 -14.25 -6.00 -17.29
CA ALA A 55 -13.80 -7.04 -16.36
C ALA A 55 -12.52 -7.73 -16.85
N ALA A 56 -12.45 -8.07 -18.14
CA ALA A 56 -11.27 -8.65 -18.75
C ALA A 56 -10.05 -7.70 -18.67
N LEU A 57 -10.26 -6.39 -18.86
CA LEU A 57 -9.21 -5.38 -18.71
C LEU A 57 -8.72 -5.24 -17.25
N LEU A 58 -9.64 -5.29 -16.27
CA LEU A 58 -9.29 -5.25 -14.86
C LEU A 58 -8.43 -6.44 -14.45
N VAL A 59 -8.78 -7.65 -14.90
CA VAL A 59 -8.02 -8.87 -14.59
C VAL A 59 -6.61 -8.85 -15.21
N ARG A 60 -6.46 -8.21 -16.38
CA ARG A 60 -5.17 -8.13 -17.10
C ARG A 60 -4.30 -6.95 -16.69
N ILE A 61 -4.74 -6.10 -15.76
CA ILE A 61 -3.97 -4.91 -15.40
C ILE A 61 -2.62 -5.28 -14.79
N SER A 62 -1.54 -4.67 -15.27
CA SER A 62 -0.22 -4.84 -14.66
C SER A 62 -0.09 -4.02 -13.38
N ALA A 63 0.73 -4.49 -12.44
CA ALA A 63 1.05 -3.75 -11.22
C ALA A 63 1.58 -2.32 -11.53
N SER A 64 2.45 -2.18 -12.54
CA SER A 64 2.99 -0.89 -12.97
C SER A 64 1.92 0.06 -13.52
N THR A 65 0.93 -0.46 -14.23
CA THR A 65 -0.18 0.35 -14.74
C THR A 65 -1.09 0.80 -13.61
N PHE A 66 -1.36 -0.10 -12.66
CA PHE A 66 -2.13 0.23 -11.46
C PHE A 66 -1.43 1.30 -10.61
N ASP A 67 -0.11 1.20 -10.39
CA ASP A 67 0.64 2.20 -9.61
C ASP A 67 0.54 3.60 -10.21
N ARG A 68 0.67 3.72 -11.53
CA ARG A 68 0.51 5.00 -12.24
C ARG A 68 -0.90 5.58 -12.04
N ARG A 69 -1.93 4.73 -12.11
CA ARG A 69 -3.34 5.14 -11.98
C ARG A 69 -3.74 5.50 -10.55
N ARG A 70 -3.20 4.82 -9.55
CA ARG A 70 -3.53 5.08 -8.14
C ARG A 70 -2.71 6.22 -7.52
N ALA A 71 -1.68 6.72 -8.19
CA ALA A 71 -0.81 7.78 -7.66
C ALA A 71 -1.61 8.97 -7.07
N ASN A 72 -2.70 9.39 -7.72
CA ASN A 72 -3.56 10.46 -7.23
C ASN A 72 -4.35 10.07 -5.97
N GLU A 73 -4.97 8.89 -5.94
CA GLU A 73 -5.70 8.39 -4.76
C GLU A 73 -4.76 8.20 -3.55
N ARG A 74 -3.54 7.71 -3.78
CA ARG A 74 -2.52 7.58 -2.74
C ARG A 74 -2.12 8.93 -2.14
N LYS A 75 -2.06 9.99 -2.96
CA LYS A 75 -1.78 11.36 -2.49
C LYS A 75 -2.91 11.90 -1.61
N ARG A 76 -4.17 11.54 -1.88
CA ARG A 76 -5.32 11.93 -1.05
C ARG A 76 -5.28 11.28 0.33
N MET A 77 -4.74 10.07 0.42
CA MET A 77 -4.58 9.32 1.68
C MET A 77 -3.23 9.52 2.37
N ALA A 78 -2.36 10.38 1.83
CA ALA A 78 -1.10 10.68 2.46
C ALA A 78 -1.37 11.45 3.77
N LEU A 79 -1.04 10.81 4.91
CA LEU A 79 -1.07 11.46 6.20
C LEU A 79 -0.18 12.70 6.16
N ARG A 80 -0.73 13.84 6.55
CA ARG A 80 0.01 15.11 6.62
C ARG A 80 0.39 15.35 8.07
N GLY A 81 1.66 15.12 8.41
CA GLY A 81 2.21 15.34 9.75
C GLY A 81 3.67 14.94 9.81
N SER A 82 4.43 15.52 10.75
CA SER A 82 5.75 14.98 11.07
C SER A 82 5.57 13.69 11.87
N SER A 83 6.32 12.63 11.55
CA SER A 83 6.47 11.48 12.47
C SER A 83 6.77 12.04 13.87
N HIS A 84 5.95 11.69 14.86
CA HIS A 84 6.09 12.22 16.23
C HIS A 84 7.48 11.96 16.82
N THR A 85 8.18 10.97 16.29
CA THR A 85 9.59 10.71 16.61
C THR A 85 10.49 11.65 15.81
N LYS A 86 10.90 12.75 16.43
CA LYS A 86 12.06 13.51 15.98
C LYS A 86 13.28 12.61 16.16
N ARG A 87 13.88 12.16 15.06
CA ARG A 87 15.11 11.36 15.09
C ARG A 87 16.16 12.11 15.92
N GLY A 88 16.54 11.55 17.07
CA GLY A 88 17.66 12.08 17.84
C GLY A 88 18.93 12.11 16.98
N SER A 89 19.79 13.11 17.17
CA SER A 89 21.11 13.18 16.52
C SER A 89 22.10 12.16 17.08
N LEU A 90 21.61 11.19 17.86
CA LEU A 90 22.44 10.27 18.60
C LEU A 90 23.06 9.22 17.67
N LEU A 91 24.37 9.07 17.82
CA LEU A 91 25.21 8.29 16.92
C LEU A 91 24.95 6.79 17.12
N LYS A 92 24.04 6.22 16.33
CA LYS A 92 23.97 4.76 16.10
C LYS A 92 25.35 4.16 15.74
N SER A 93 26.27 4.96 15.21
CA SER A 93 27.65 4.59 14.91
C SER A 93 28.54 4.36 16.15
N ARG A 94 28.05 4.66 17.37
CA ARG A 94 28.75 4.34 18.63
C ARG A 94 28.30 3.01 19.24
N ILE A 95 27.33 2.32 18.64
CA ILE A 95 26.96 0.96 19.03
C ILE A 95 27.83 0.01 18.20
N PRO A 96 28.89 -0.59 18.76
CA PRO A 96 29.74 -1.50 18.01
C PRO A 96 28.94 -2.76 17.61
N VAL A 97 29.10 -3.20 16.36
CA VAL A 97 28.62 -4.51 15.92
C VAL A 97 29.55 -5.55 16.54
N ARG A 98 29.08 -6.23 17.57
CA ARG A 98 29.88 -7.25 18.28
C ARG A 98 29.82 -8.59 17.54
N THR A 99 30.95 -9.27 17.47
CA THR A 99 31.05 -10.65 16.97
C THR A 99 31.06 -11.64 18.13
N TRP A 100 30.89 -12.93 17.84
CA TRP A 100 30.72 -14.00 18.84
C TRP A 100 31.81 -14.04 19.95
N ALA A 101 33.03 -13.59 19.67
CA ALA A 101 34.15 -13.64 20.59
C ALA A 101 34.24 -12.44 21.58
N GLU A 102 33.40 -11.41 21.42
CA GLU A 102 33.51 -10.12 22.12
C GLU A 102 32.47 -9.97 23.24
N TRP A 103 32.04 -11.08 23.84
CA TRP A 103 30.95 -11.12 24.83
C TRP A 103 31.40 -10.94 26.28
N ASP A 104 32.70 -10.80 26.58
CA ASP A 104 33.16 -10.65 27.96
C ASP A 104 33.47 -9.19 28.30
N ASP A 105 32.50 -8.54 28.94
CA ASP A 105 32.60 -7.46 29.95
C ASP A 105 31.24 -6.73 30.06
N ALA A 106 30.45 -7.14 31.05
CA ALA A 106 29.05 -6.74 31.24
C ALA A 106 28.88 -5.43 32.01
N VAL A 107 29.43 -4.32 31.50
CA VAL A 107 29.12 -2.96 32.00
C VAL A 107 28.48 -2.13 30.90
N LEU A 108 27.19 -1.83 31.05
CA LEU A 108 26.42 -0.95 30.16
C LEU A 108 26.95 0.49 30.28
N SER A 109 27.74 0.93 29.30
CA SER A 109 28.27 2.29 29.25
C SER A 109 27.29 3.32 28.67
N PHE A 110 26.19 2.85 28.05
CA PHE A 110 25.26 3.71 27.33
C PHE A 110 23.87 3.06 27.20
N VAL A 111 22.81 3.83 27.46
CA VAL A 111 21.40 3.44 27.27
C VAL A 111 20.68 4.53 26.50
N GLU A 112 20.02 4.17 25.40
CA GLU A 112 19.12 5.06 24.64
C GLU A 112 17.70 4.52 24.74
N ILE A 113 16.75 5.39 25.10
CA ILE A 113 15.33 5.08 25.16
C ILE A 113 14.69 5.76 23.96
N ASP A 114 14.24 4.96 22.99
CA ASP A 114 13.43 5.46 21.87
C ASP A 114 11.95 5.34 22.25
N LEU A 115 11.17 6.40 21.99
CA LEU A 115 9.73 6.39 22.22
C LEU A 115 9.02 6.05 20.91
N ILE A 116 7.99 5.22 20.99
CA ILE A 116 7.14 4.92 19.83
C ILE A 116 5.90 5.80 19.91
N GLY A 117 5.63 6.56 18.85
CA GLY A 117 4.33 7.22 18.68
C GLY A 117 3.28 6.19 18.28
N HIS A 118 2.25 6.01 19.09
CA HIS A 118 1.10 5.16 18.76
C HIS A 118 -0.05 6.02 18.25
N GLU A 119 -0.14 6.21 16.94
CA GLU A 119 -1.26 6.91 16.32
C GLU A 119 -2.34 5.91 15.90
N GLY A 120 -3.53 6.00 16.52
CA GLY A 120 -4.73 5.24 16.15
C GLY A 120 -5.45 5.75 14.90
N GLY A 121 -4.79 6.59 14.08
CA GLY A 121 -5.37 7.16 12.86
C GLY A 121 -6.45 8.23 13.08
N HIS A 122 -6.48 8.89 14.24
CA HIS A 122 -7.28 10.10 14.47
C HIS A 122 -6.35 11.30 14.58
N SER A 123 -5.97 11.88 13.44
CA SER A 123 -5.35 13.20 13.34
C SER A 123 -6.11 14.05 12.33
#